data_AF-A0A931RNC5-F1
#
_entry.id   AF-A0A931RNC5-F1
#
_cell.length_a   1.000
_cell.length_b   1.000
_cell.length_c   1.000
_cell.angle_alpha   90.00
_cell.angle_beta   90.00
_cell.angle_gamma   90.00
#
_symmetry.space_group_name_H-M   'P 1'
#
loop_
_entity.id
_entity.type
_entity.pdbx_description
1 polymer ?
#
loop_
_entity_poly.entity_id
_entity_poly.type
_entity_poly.pdbx_seq_one_letter_code
_entity_poly.pdbx_strand_id
1 'polypeptide(L)'
;MNKKLAPTVDWEVTGSSDESRGVTYTGLREEKLYTASFGISVGNVKLDDFIQKYNKDGIIGGQQVSSIYQSEKYDLNGIVATKLTGSTELGLPVHFPQLIMLIDTHCHLAFKAFDDSWPEVVKRAREKDIQMIAVGAAKATSEKSIAIAESSDGVFAALGVHPTHTDEEFDFDWFNKAADHPKVVAIGETGIDHFHIDENQREVILKKQEDLLRAHLTIARDKKLPVILHSRDSKTESKAPPPNPLLVTGGGMVSEEIPIPARQRGLGGGLTAYEHLYNIIKDFGYFKCVLHCYGGDWAMAKKFLDLGLMLSFTGIVTFKNASETLKEVVRNIPMDRMMIETDSPYLAPEPYRGKQNEPSYVEYVARGIAFIRGQDYDTVASQTTENARRFFGI
;
A
#
# COMPACT_ATOMS: atom_id res chain seq x y z
N MET A 1 9.76 -0.30 -43.05
CA MET A 1 9.45 -1.67 -43.55
C MET A 1 9.61 -2.62 -42.36
N ASN A 2 8.55 -3.33 -41.98
CA ASN A 2 8.59 -4.25 -40.83
C ASN A 2 9.44 -5.47 -41.17
N LYS A 3 10.33 -5.89 -40.26
CA LYS A 3 11.11 -7.13 -40.42
C LYS A 3 10.21 -8.33 -40.09
N LYS A 4 10.27 -9.40 -40.88
CA LYS A 4 9.66 -10.71 -40.54
C LYS A 4 10.65 -11.51 -39.68
N LEU A 5 10.18 -12.05 -38.55
CA LEU A 5 10.98 -12.94 -37.69
C LEU A 5 11.02 -14.37 -38.26
N ALA A 6 12.19 -15.01 -38.21
CA ALA A 6 12.39 -16.40 -38.63
C ALA A 6 11.93 -17.39 -37.55
N PRO A 7 11.48 -18.63 -37.89
CA PRO A 7 10.64 -19.45 -37.02
C PRO A 7 11.38 -20.33 -35.99
N THR A 8 12.66 -20.11 -35.70
CA THR A 8 13.54 -21.17 -35.15
C THR A 8 14.02 -20.98 -33.72
N VAL A 9 13.26 -20.31 -32.84
CA VAL A 9 13.63 -20.21 -31.42
C VAL A 9 12.44 -20.64 -30.58
N ASP A 10 12.60 -21.68 -29.76
CA ASP A 10 11.62 -22.06 -28.75
C ASP A 10 11.59 -20.94 -27.70
N TRP A 11 10.44 -20.28 -27.55
CA TRP A 11 10.27 -19.11 -26.68
C TRP A 11 9.65 -19.52 -25.34
N GLU A 12 10.27 -19.16 -24.22
CA GLU A 12 9.61 -19.15 -22.91
C GLU A 12 8.96 -17.78 -22.67
N VAL A 13 7.64 -17.77 -22.51
CA VAL A 13 6.86 -16.56 -22.20
C VAL A 13 6.88 -16.36 -20.69
N THR A 14 7.65 -15.37 -20.21
CA THR A 14 7.53 -14.88 -18.82
C THR A 14 7.00 -13.46 -18.84
N GLY A 15 5.75 -13.26 -18.42
CA GLY A 15 5.11 -11.95 -18.31
C GLY A 15 3.61 -12.07 -18.04
N SER A 16 3.04 -11.13 -17.27
CA SER A 16 1.59 -11.02 -17.08
C SER A 16 0.96 -10.23 -18.24
N SER A 17 -0.17 -10.72 -18.74
CA SER A 17 -1.01 -10.04 -19.72
C SER A 17 -1.99 -9.11 -18.99
N ASP A 18 -2.03 -7.83 -19.35
CA ASP A 18 -3.15 -6.95 -19.01
C ASP A 18 -4.10 -6.88 -20.23
N GLU A 19 -5.03 -7.82 -20.28
CA GLU A 19 -6.03 -7.92 -21.36
C GLU A 19 -6.93 -6.68 -21.45
N SER A 20 -7.08 -5.91 -20.36
CA SER A 20 -7.96 -4.72 -20.34
C SER A 20 -7.44 -3.57 -21.19
N ARG A 21 -6.15 -3.60 -21.57
CA ARG A 21 -5.48 -2.57 -22.37
C ARG A 21 -4.98 -3.08 -23.73
N GLY A 22 -5.18 -4.37 -24.05
CA GLY A 22 -4.70 -4.98 -25.30
C GLY A 22 -3.17 -5.07 -25.42
N VAL A 23 -2.44 -5.06 -24.29
CA VAL A 23 -0.97 -5.09 -24.27
C VAL A 23 -0.47 -6.37 -23.61
N THR A 24 0.37 -7.13 -24.33
CA THR A 24 1.07 -8.30 -23.81
C THR A 24 2.56 -7.99 -23.69
N TYR A 25 3.16 -8.23 -22.52
CA TYR A 25 4.61 -8.11 -22.35
C TYR A 25 5.25 -9.50 -22.36
N THR A 26 6.30 -9.68 -23.16
CA THR A 26 7.09 -10.93 -23.18
C THR A 26 8.56 -10.56 -23.00
N GLY A 27 9.20 -11.08 -21.95
CA GLY A 27 10.63 -10.91 -21.72
C GLY A 27 11.45 -11.99 -22.42
N LEU A 28 12.62 -11.62 -22.94
CA LEU A 28 13.62 -12.51 -23.53
C LEU A 28 14.95 -12.31 -22.81
N ARG A 29 15.59 -13.41 -22.38
CA ARG A 29 16.92 -13.42 -21.77
C ARG A 29 17.90 -14.10 -22.73
N GLU A 30 18.86 -13.36 -23.29
CA GLU A 30 20.00 -13.94 -24.03
C GLU A 30 21.27 -13.94 -23.15
N GLU A 31 22.02 -15.05 -23.15
CA GLU A 31 23.01 -15.34 -22.12
C GLU A 31 24.41 -14.69 -22.29
N LYS A 32 24.76 -13.92 -23.33
CA LYS A 32 26.16 -13.44 -23.48
C LYS A 32 26.43 -12.00 -23.96
N LEU A 33 25.41 -11.15 -23.99
CA LEU A 33 25.55 -9.70 -23.79
C LEU A 33 24.39 -9.32 -22.87
N TYR A 34 24.58 -8.39 -21.92
CA TYR A 34 23.48 -7.90 -21.07
C TYR A 34 22.54 -7.01 -21.89
N THR A 35 21.88 -7.59 -22.88
CA THR A 35 20.81 -6.99 -23.68
C THR A 35 19.51 -7.55 -23.13
N ALA A 36 18.86 -6.79 -22.26
CA ALA A 36 17.51 -7.05 -21.84
C ALA A 36 16.58 -6.73 -23.02
N SER A 37 16.04 -7.77 -23.68
CA SER A 37 15.02 -7.63 -24.73
C SER A 37 13.66 -7.86 -24.09
N PHE A 38 12.88 -6.80 -23.87
CA PHE A 38 11.53 -6.94 -23.29
C PHE A 38 10.50 -6.29 -24.21
N GLY A 39 9.43 -7.03 -24.49
CA GLY A 39 8.16 -6.51 -24.99
C GLY A 39 7.92 -6.75 -26.48
N ILE A 40 6.73 -7.25 -26.80
CA ILE A 40 6.05 -7.12 -28.07
C ILE A 40 4.81 -6.28 -27.75
N SER A 41 4.86 -4.96 -27.90
CA SER A 41 3.64 -4.13 -27.73
C SER A 41 2.73 -4.27 -28.95
N VAL A 42 1.47 -4.65 -28.76
CA VAL A 42 0.43 -4.61 -29.79
C VAL A 42 -0.18 -3.21 -29.84
N GLY A 43 0.09 -2.46 -30.90
CA GLY A 43 -0.48 -1.12 -31.12
C GLY A 43 0.41 0.06 -30.65
N ASN A 44 0.11 1.25 -31.21
CA ASN A 44 0.86 2.50 -31.04
C ASN A 44 0.52 3.23 -29.72
N VAL A 45 0.68 2.59 -28.55
CA VAL A 45 0.48 3.32 -27.29
C VAL A 45 1.82 3.86 -26.77
N LYS A 46 2.03 5.17 -26.94
CA LYS A 46 2.97 6.06 -26.23
C LYS A 46 4.43 5.58 -26.01
N LEU A 47 4.91 4.63 -26.80
CA LEU A 47 6.28 4.13 -26.69
C LEU A 47 7.32 5.20 -27.03
N ASP A 48 7.01 6.09 -27.99
CA ASP A 48 7.92 7.16 -28.40
C ASP A 48 8.09 8.21 -27.29
N ASP A 49 7.00 8.51 -26.55
CA ASP A 49 7.03 9.38 -25.37
C ASP A 49 7.86 8.75 -24.23
N PHE A 50 7.74 7.43 -24.05
CA PHE A 50 8.55 6.67 -23.09
C PHE A 50 10.04 6.74 -23.43
N ILE A 51 10.41 6.47 -24.68
CA ILE A 51 11.80 6.49 -25.15
C ILE A 51 12.40 7.89 -24.99
N GLN A 52 11.66 8.94 -25.37
CA GLN A 52 12.12 10.33 -25.18
C GLN A 52 12.33 10.71 -23.71
N LYS A 53 11.44 10.25 -22.81
CA LYS A 53 11.51 10.55 -21.37
C LYS A 53 12.72 9.88 -20.72
N TYR A 54 12.98 8.60 -21.01
CA TYR A 54 13.97 7.81 -20.28
C TYR A 54 15.36 7.73 -20.94
N ASN A 55 15.54 8.21 -22.18
CA ASN A 55 16.86 8.40 -22.79
C ASN A 55 17.64 9.61 -22.23
N LYS A 56 17.06 10.43 -21.35
CA LYS A 56 17.68 11.66 -20.83
C LYS A 56 18.28 11.55 -19.42
N ASP A 57 17.71 10.72 -18.55
CA ASP A 57 18.07 10.68 -17.12
C ASP A 57 18.23 9.23 -16.62
N GLY A 58 19.45 8.70 -16.66
CA GLY A 58 19.81 7.48 -15.95
C GLY A 58 20.96 7.77 -15.00
N ILE A 59 20.76 7.73 -13.69
CA ILE A 59 21.86 7.68 -12.72
C ILE A 59 21.75 6.34 -11.99
N ILE A 60 22.76 5.48 -12.18
CA ILE A 60 22.89 4.22 -11.44
C ILE A 60 24.15 4.34 -10.59
N GLY A 61 24.03 4.20 -9.26
CA GLY A 61 25.18 4.24 -8.35
C GLY A 61 25.96 5.57 -8.31
N GLY A 62 25.32 6.69 -8.68
CA GLY A 62 25.97 8.01 -8.71
C GLY A 62 26.75 8.32 -10.00
N GLN A 63 26.71 7.43 -11.00
CA GLN A 63 27.26 7.68 -12.34
C GLN A 63 26.14 7.96 -13.34
N GLN A 64 26.36 8.92 -14.23
CA GLN A 64 25.46 9.19 -15.35
C GLN A 64 25.58 8.03 -16.33
N VAL A 65 24.46 7.37 -16.60
CA VAL A 65 24.34 6.24 -17.52
C VAL A 65 23.35 6.64 -18.60
N SER A 66 23.80 6.72 -19.84
CA SER A 66 22.93 6.83 -21.01
C SER A 66 22.26 5.46 -21.20
N SER A 67 21.06 5.27 -20.65
CA SER A 67 20.22 4.17 -21.11
C SER A 67 19.76 4.51 -22.53
N ILE A 68 20.23 3.78 -23.53
CA ILE A 68 19.76 3.93 -24.91
C ILE A 68 18.63 2.92 -25.12
N TYR A 69 17.40 3.40 -25.03
CA TYR A 69 16.22 2.65 -25.45
C TYR A 69 16.07 2.77 -26.97
N GLN A 70 16.07 1.62 -27.65
CA GLN A 70 15.75 1.50 -29.07
C GLN A 70 14.47 0.67 -29.22
N SER A 71 13.66 1.04 -30.20
CA SER A 71 12.48 0.27 -30.59
C SER A 71 12.61 -0.27 -32.01
N GLU A 72 12.23 -1.53 -32.21
CA GLU A 72 12.08 -2.14 -33.53
C GLU A 72 10.65 -2.67 -33.70
N LYS A 73 9.97 -2.28 -34.79
CA LYS A 73 8.62 -2.76 -35.11
C LYS A 73 8.67 -4.07 -35.93
N TYR A 74 7.86 -5.02 -35.52
CA TYR A 74 7.68 -6.34 -36.12
C TYR A 74 6.21 -6.52 -36.53
N ASP A 75 5.98 -7.25 -37.61
CA ASP A 75 4.64 -7.67 -38.03
C ASP A 75 4.48 -9.16 -37.71
N LEU A 76 3.60 -9.47 -36.77
CA LEU A 76 3.26 -10.82 -36.33
C LEU A 76 1.85 -11.17 -36.83
N ASN A 77 1.76 -11.58 -38.10
CA ASN A 77 0.49 -11.99 -38.73
C ASN A 77 -0.63 -10.93 -38.62
N GLY A 78 -0.30 -9.65 -38.89
CA GLY A 78 -1.26 -8.54 -38.84
C GLY A 78 -1.28 -7.80 -37.49
N ILE A 79 -0.52 -8.28 -36.51
CA ILE A 79 -0.29 -7.63 -35.22
C ILE A 79 1.03 -6.85 -35.30
N VAL A 80 0.97 -5.52 -35.18
CA VAL A 80 2.17 -4.70 -35.08
C VAL A 80 2.72 -4.83 -33.65
N ALA A 81 3.83 -5.54 -33.54
CA ALA A 81 4.61 -5.76 -32.35
C ALA A 81 5.77 -4.76 -32.27
N THR A 82 6.13 -4.25 -31.09
CA THR A 82 7.34 -3.42 -30.94
C THR A 82 8.27 -3.99 -29.89
N LYS A 83 9.49 -4.36 -30.30
CA LYS A 83 10.60 -4.80 -29.45
C LYS A 83 11.29 -3.59 -28.86
N LEU A 84 11.38 -3.53 -27.52
CA LEU A 84 12.16 -2.49 -26.83
C LEU A 84 13.47 -3.12 -26.31
N THR A 85 14.60 -2.52 -26.66
CA THR A 85 15.92 -2.93 -26.18
C THR A 85 16.57 -1.77 -25.48
N GLY A 86 17.10 -2.01 -24.28
CA GLY A 86 17.89 -1.05 -23.53
C GLY A 86 19.33 -1.54 -23.42
N SER A 87 20.29 -0.62 -23.49
CA SER A 87 21.69 -0.86 -23.11
C SER A 87 22.23 0.28 -22.24
N THR A 88 23.10 -0.04 -21.29
CA THR A 88 23.94 0.95 -20.59
C THR A 88 25.37 0.88 -21.12
N GLU A 89 26.09 2.02 -21.13
CA GLU A 89 27.52 2.07 -21.50
C GLU A 89 28.42 1.17 -20.64
N LEU A 90 27.98 0.85 -19.42
CA LEU A 90 28.71 0.04 -18.44
C LEU A 90 28.36 -1.45 -18.46
N GLY A 91 27.50 -1.90 -19.39
CA GLY A 91 27.03 -3.30 -19.43
C GLY A 91 26.21 -3.72 -18.21
N LEU A 92 25.69 -2.75 -17.45
CA LEU A 92 24.79 -2.96 -16.32
C LEU A 92 23.37 -3.28 -16.81
N PRO A 93 22.58 -4.07 -16.04
CA PRO A 93 21.19 -4.35 -16.37
C PRO A 93 20.40 -3.06 -16.57
N VAL A 94 19.72 -2.94 -17.70
CA VAL A 94 18.82 -1.82 -17.95
C VAL A 94 17.54 -2.08 -17.20
N HIS A 95 17.23 -1.23 -16.22
CA HIS A 95 15.93 -1.25 -15.57
C HIS A 95 14.93 -0.61 -16.52
N PHE A 96 14.08 -1.41 -17.17
CA PHE A 96 12.88 -0.85 -17.77
C PHE A 96 12.00 -0.38 -16.61
N PRO A 97 11.62 0.91 -16.51
CA PRO A 97 10.55 1.29 -15.61
C PRO A 97 9.29 0.59 -16.10
N GLN A 98 8.88 -0.47 -15.40
CA GLN A 98 7.61 -1.12 -15.71
C GLN A 98 6.47 -0.14 -15.45
N LEU A 99 5.53 -0.15 -16.38
CA LEU A 99 4.25 0.58 -16.42
C LEU A 99 3.27 0.04 -15.37
N ILE A 100 3.74 -0.30 -14.16
CA ILE A 100 2.91 -0.81 -13.08
C ILE A 100 2.25 0.38 -12.40
N MET A 101 0.94 0.50 -12.61
CA MET A 101 0.09 1.37 -11.81
C MET A 101 0.20 0.97 -10.34
N LEU A 102 0.45 1.94 -9.46
CA LEU A 102 0.34 1.75 -8.01
C LEU A 102 -0.97 2.33 -7.51
N ILE A 103 -1.41 1.85 -6.35
CA ILE A 103 -2.56 2.42 -5.64
C ILE A 103 -2.08 2.81 -4.25
N ASP A 104 -2.11 4.11 -3.96
CA ASP A 104 -2.02 4.61 -2.60
C ASP A 104 -3.36 4.42 -1.90
N THR A 105 -3.46 3.38 -1.05
CA THR A 105 -4.74 3.00 -0.43
C THR A 105 -5.18 3.94 0.68
N HIS A 106 -4.33 4.88 1.12
CA HIS A 106 -4.66 5.79 2.20
C HIS A 106 -3.86 7.10 2.12
N CYS A 107 -4.53 8.18 1.71
CA CYS A 107 -3.98 9.53 1.75
C CYS A 107 -5.04 10.56 2.16
N HIS A 108 -4.63 11.60 2.89
CA HIS A 108 -5.52 12.63 3.40
C HIS A 108 -5.45 13.93 2.59
N LEU A 109 -5.77 13.87 1.29
CA LEU A 109 -5.78 15.04 0.39
C LEU A 109 -6.70 16.17 0.86
N ALA A 110 -7.75 15.83 1.62
CA ALA A 110 -8.70 16.79 2.18
C ALA A 110 -8.14 17.59 3.36
N PHE A 111 -6.99 17.21 3.94
CA PHE A 111 -6.44 17.87 5.11
C PHE A 111 -5.85 19.24 4.78
N LYS A 112 -5.79 20.10 5.80
CA LYS A 112 -5.29 21.48 5.69
C LYS A 112 -3.89 21.58 5.11
N ALA A 113 -3.06 20.56 5.33
CA ALA A 113 -1.70 20.51 4.79
C ALA A 113 -1.66 20.58 3.25
N PHE A 114 -2.75 20.23 2.57
CA PHE A 114 -2.88 20.29 1.11
C PHE A 114 -3.92 21.30 0.64
N ASP A 115 -4.37 22.22 1.52
CA ASP A 115 -5.21 23.34 1.08
C ASP A 115 -4.52 24.07 -0.08
N ASP A 116 -5.30 24.38 -1.12
CA ASP A 116 -4.90 24.95 -2.41
C ASP A 116 -3.89 24.14 -3.26
N SER A 117 -3.19 23.17 -2.69
CA SER A 117 -2.11 22.42 -3.36
C SER A 117 -2.49 20.99 -3.75
N TRP A 118 -3.62 20.46 -3.26
CA TRP A 118 -4.10 19.12 -3.60
C TRP A 118 -4.20 18.85 -5.13
N PRO A 119 -4.57 19.81 -6.02
CA PRO A 119 -4.63 19.52 -7.46
C PRO A 119 -3.25 19.19 -8.03
N GLU A 120 -2.22 19.91 -7.60
CA GLU A 120 -0.84 19.67 -8.03
C GLU A 120 -0.26 18.39 -7.40
N VAL A 121 -0.69 18.05 -6.17
CA VAL A 121 -0.33 16.77 -5.52
C VAL A 121 -0.92 15.59 -6.30
N VAL A 122 -2.21 15.65 -6.64
CA VAL A 122 -2.88 14.63 -7.47
C VAL A 122 -2.19 14.52 -8.82
N LYS A 123 -1.91 15.64 -9.47
CA LYS A 123 -1.21 15.67 -10.76
C LYS A 123 0.15 14.95 -10.70
N ARG A 124 0.99 15.24 -9.71
CA ARG A 124 2.29 14.57 -9.54
C ARG A 124 2.16 13.05 -9.37
N ALA A 125 1.15 12.60 -8.63
CA ALA A 125 0.88 11.16 -8.47
C ALA A 125 0.38 10.53 -9.78
N ARG A 126 -0.56 11.17 -10.49
CA ARG A 126 -1.09 10.67 -11.76
C ARG A 126 -0.06 10.68 -12.89
N GLU A 127 0.89 11.61 -12.91
CA GLU A 127 2.04 11.61 -13.84
C GLU A 127 2.96 10.39 -13.67
N LYS A 128 2.87 9.70 -12.52
CA LYS A 128 3.53 8.42 -12.23
C LYS A 128 2.58 7.21 -12.31
N ASP A 129 1.37 7.41 -12.85
CA ASP A 129 0.27 6.43 -12.90
C ASP A 129 -0.11 5.83 -11.52
N ILE A 130 -0.09 6.66 -10.47
CA ILE A 130 -0.48 6.26 -9.11
C ILE A 130 -1.94 6.63 -8.87
N GLN A 131 -2.82 5.65 -8.65
CA GLN A 131 -4.19 5.91 -8.20
C GLN A 131 -4.22 6.09 -6.68
N MET A 132 -5.28 6.69 -6.17
CA MET A 132 -5.33 7.19 -4.79
C MET A 132 -6.71 7.00 -4.17
N ILE A 133 -6.75 6.62 -2.91
CA ILE A 133 -7.96 6.70 -2.08
C ILE A 133 -7.79 7.88 -1.12
N ALA A 134 -8.57 8.94 -1.33
CA ALA A 134 -8.64 10.11 -0.48
C ALA A 134 -9.53 9.80 0.73
N VAL A 135 -8.92 9.69 1.91
CA VAL A 135 -9.59 9.24 3.14
C VAL A 135 -10.03 10.45 3.98
N GLY A 136 -11.34 10.54 4.20
CA GLY A 136 -11.94 11.49 5.15
C GLY A 136 -11.75 11.03 6.60
N ALA A 137 -11.58 11.99 7.51
CA ALA A 137 -11.42 11.76 8.95
C ALA A 137 -12.46 12.51 9.79
N ALA A 138 -13.36 13.25 9.16
CA ALA A 138 -14.49 14.00 9.72
C ALA A 138 -15.52 14.20 8.60
N LYS A 139 -16.74 14.64 8.92
CA LYS A 139 -17.76 14.92 7.87
C LYS A 139 -17.25 15.90 6.81
N ALA A 140 -16.70 17.03 7.24
CA ALA A 140 -16.20 18.07 6.32
C ALA A 140 -15.04 17.59 5.43
N THR A 141 -14.13 16.76 5.97
CA THR A 141 -13.04 16.20 5.16
C THR A 141 -13.55 15.09 4.23
N SER A 142 -14.57 14.33 4.63
CA SER A 142 -15.24 13.35 3.78
C SER A 142 -15.97 13.99 2.59
N GLU A 143 -16.67 15.12 2.81
CA GLU A 143 -17.26 15.94 1.74
C GLU A 143 -16.19 16.41 0.73
N LYS A 144 -15.07 16.92 1.25
CA LYS A 144 -13.95 17.37 0.42
C LYS A 144 -13.29 16.20 -0.32
N SER A 145 -13.15 15.03 0.29
CA SER A 145 -12.62 13.82 -0.37
C SER A 145 -13.49 13.38 -1.55
N ILE A 146 -14.84 13.45 -1.42
CA ILE A 146 -15.76 13.20 -2.54
C ILE A 146 -15.50 14.21 -3.68
N ALA A 147 -15.46 15.51 -3.37
CA ALA A 147 -15.25 16.54 -4.39
C ALA A 147 -13.90 16.40 -5.12
N ILE A 148 -12.83 16.02 -4.40
CA ILE A 148 -11.52 15.72 -4.99
C ILE A 148 -11.62 14.50 -5.93
N ALA A 149 -12.29 13.43 -5.49
CA ALA A 149 -12.43 12.20 -6.28
C ALA A 149 -13.33 12.39 -7.52
N GLU A 150 -14.35 13.23 -7.46
CA GLU A 150 -15.19 13.59 -8.61
C GLU A 150 -14.43 14.39 -9.67
N SER A 151 -13.57 15.31 -9.22
CA SER A 151 -12.83 16.20 -10.11
C SER A 151 -11.55 15.59 -10.70
N SER A 152 -11.15 14.39 -10.25
CA SER A 152 -9.87 13.79 -10.59
C SER A 152 -10.00 12.32 -11.02
N ASP A 153 -9.52 12.01 -12.22
CA ASP A 153 -9.42 10.62 -12.70
C ASP A 153 -8.36 9.83 -11.91
N GLY A 154 -8.71 8.59 -11.56
CA GLY A 154 -7.84 7.73 -10.74
C GLY A 154 -7.80 8.09 -9.25
N VAL A 155 -8.70 8.97 -8.79
CA VAL A 155 -8.92 9.26 -7.37
C VAL A 155 -10.28 8.74 -6.94
N PHE A 156 -10.30 8.07 -5.79
CA PHE A 156 -11.48 7.55 -5.11
C PHE A 156 -11.56 8.14 -3.69
N ALA A 157 -12.69 7.95 -3.01
CA ALA A 157 -12.92 8.47 -1.67
C ALA A 157 -13.23 7.35 -0.67
N ALA A 158 -12.79 7.53 0.57
CA ALA A 158 -13.30 6.82 1.74
C ALA A 158 -13.87 7.84 2.74
N LEU A 159 -14.98 7.49 3.39
CA LEU A 159 -15.71 8.40 4.27
C LEU A 159 -15.72 7.89 5.70
N GLY A 160 -15.29 8.71 6.65
CA GLY A 160 -15.36 8.35 8.05
C GLY A 160 -15.15 9.52 8.99
N VAL A 161 -15.27 9.20 10.27
CA VAL A 161 -14.87 10.05 11.41
C VAL A 161 -13.81 9.28 12.20
N HIS A 162 -12.63 9.88 12.31
CA HIS A 162 -11.48 9.30 13.00
C HIS A 162 -11.78 9.19 14.51
N PRO A 163 -11.31 8.14 15.21
CA PRO A 163 -11.62 7.91 16.63
C PRO A 163 -11.17 8.99 17.61
N THR A 164 -10.36 9.95 17.17
CA THR A 164 -9.98 11.11 17.99
C THR A 164 -10.96 12.28 17.90
N HIS A 165 -11.93 12.24 16.99
CA HIS A 165 -12.94 13.28 16.81
C HIS A 165 -14.21 12.95 17.62
N THR A 166 -14.05 12.64 18.91
CA THR A 166 -15.16 12.24 19.80
C THR A 166 -16.09 13.39 20.24
N ASP A 167 -15.78 14.61 19.81
CA ASP A 167 -16.55 15.82 20.11
C ASP A 167 -17.53 16.18 18.98
N GLU A 168 -17.40 15.54 17.81
CA GLU A 168 -18.34 15.67 16.69
C GLU A 168 -19.48 14.67 16.86
N GLU A 169 -20.74 15.13 16.74
CA GLU A 169 -21.87 14.21 16.65
C GLU A 169 -21.85 13.47 15.31
N PHE A 170 -21.98 12.15 15.37
CA PHE A 170 -21.95 11.32 14.16
C PHE A 170 -23.26 11.42 13.39
N ASP A 171 -23.21 12.02 12.19
CA ASP A 171 -24.34 12.12 11.27
C ASP A 171 -24.51 10.83 10.45
N PHE A 172 -25.11 9.82 11.06
CA PHE A 172 -25.31 8.50 10.45
C PHE A 172 -26.01 8.60 9.08
N ASP A 173 -27.06 9.40 8.97
CA ASP A 173 -27.87 9.53 7.75
C ASP A 173 -27.06 10.12 6.59
N TRP A 174 -26.24 11.14 6.88
CA TRP A 174 -25.35 11.71 5.87
C TRP A 174 -24.33 10.69 5.38
N PHE A 175 -23.61 10.00 6.29
CA PHE A 175 -22.61 9.01 5.89
C PHE A 175 -23.25 7.84 5.14
N ASN A 176 -24.41 7.35 5.59
CA ASN A 176 -25.12 6.26 4.95
C ASN A 176 -25.58 6.62 3.52
N LYS A 177 -26.02 7.87 3.30
CA LYS A 177 -26.38 8.36 1.96
C LYS A 177 -25.14 8.62 1.10
N ALA A 178 -24.11 9.24 1.65
CA ALA A 178 -22.88 9.57 0.92
C ALA A 178 -22.12 8.31 0.48
N ALA A 179 -22.26 7.19 1.20
CA ALA A 179 -21.70 5.90 0.85
C ALA A 179 -22.22 5.33 -0.50
N ASP A 180 -23.37 5.79 -1.00
CA ASP A 180 -23.89 5.38 -2.32
C ASP A 180 -23.20 6.10 -3.49
N HIS A 181 -22.34 7.07 -3.22
CA HIS A 181 -21.67 7.84 -4.25
C HIS A 181 -20.69 6.98 -5.06
N PRO A 182 -20.67 7.04 -6.41
CA PRO A 182 -19.89 6.13 -7.26
C PRO A 182 -18.37 6.23 -7.08
N LYS A 183 -17.87 7.35 -6.54
CA LYS A 183 -16.45 7.53 -6.20
C LYS A 183 -16.09 7.04 -4.80
N VAL A 184 -17.07 6.66 -3.98
CA VAL A 184 -16.84 6.18 -2.61
C VAL A 184 -16.63 4.68 -2.64
N VAL A 185 -15.46 4.25 -2.19
CA VAL A 185 -15.01 2.85 -2.30
C VAL A 185 -14.78 2.19 -0.95
N ALA A 186 -14.90 2.94 0.15
CA ALA A 186 -14.77 2.43 1.51
C ALA A 186 -15.41 3.35 2.56
N ILE A 187 -15.67 2.77 3.73
CA ILE A 187 -16.00 3.51 4.96
C ILE A 187 -14.74 3.55 5.83
N GLY A 188 -14.46 4.69 6.43
CA GLY A 188 -13.26 4.97 7.19
C GLY A 188 -12.60 6.28 6.75
N GLU A 189 -11.71 6.84 7.55
CA GLU A 189 -11.03 6.17 8.65
C GLU A 189 -11.84 6.14 9.95
N THR A 190 -11.91 4.98 10.63
CA THR A 190 -12.57 4.79 11.92
C THR A 190 -11.85 3.70 12.73
N GLY A 191 -12.01 3.62 14.05
CA GLY A 191 -11.31 2.58 14.81
C GLY A 191 -11.19 2.88 16.30
N ILE A 192 -10.06 2.48 16.90
CA ILE A 192 -9.77 2.62 18.33
C ILE A 192 -8.39 3.29 18.51
N ASP A 193 -8.34 4.40 19.23
CA ASP A 193 -7.09 5.11 19.54
C ASP A 193 -6.98 5.29 21.07
N HIS A 194 -6.03 4.57 21.68
CA HIS A 194 -5.73 4.67 23.11
C HIS A 194 -4.68 5.74 23.43
N PHE A 195 -4.03 6.30 22.40
CA PHE A 195 -2.91 7.23 22.53
C PHE A 195 -3.37 8.67 22.81
N HIS A 196 -4.45 9.10 22.17
CA HIS A 196 -4.98 10.47 22.23
C HIS A 196 -6.19 10.58 23.15
N ILE A 197 -6.10 10.01 24.34
CA ILE A 197 -7.18 9.99 25.33
C ILE A 197 -6.79 10.84 26.54
N ASP A 198 -7.71 11.68 27.01
CA ASP A 198 -7.66 12.23 28.37
C ASP A 198 -8.01 11.11 29.36
N GLU A 199 -7.05 10.74 30.21
CA GLU A 199 -7.20 9.66 31.20
C GLU A 199 -8.40 9.87 32.13
N ASN A 200 -8.79 11.12 32.41
CA ASN A 200 -9.95 11.42 33.25
C ASN A 200 -11.29 11.11 32.57
N GLN A 201 -11.28 10.97 31.24
CA GLN A 201 -12.46 10.71 30.42
C GLN A 201 -12.33 9.39 29.63
N ARG A 202 -11.36 8.54 29.99
CA ARG A 202 -11.00 7.34 29.23
C ARG A 202 -12.19 6.46 28.89
N GLU A 203 -13.00 6.09 29.88
CA GLU A 203 -14.14 5.20 29.66
C GLU A 203 -15.18 5.83 28.71
N VAL A 204 -15.45 7.13 28.87
CA VAL A 204 -16.40 7.86 28.04
C VAL A 204 -15.90 7.99 26.59
N ILE A 205 -14.62 8.33 26.41
CA ILE A 205 -14.00 8.47 25.09
C ILE A 205 -13.95 7.12 24.37
N LEU A 206 -13.52 6.05 25.06
CA LEU A 206 -13.50 4.70 24.48
C LEU A 206 -14.90 4.24 24.08
N LYS A 207 -15.91 4.50 24.92
CA LYS A 207 -17.29 4.18 24.58
C LYS A 207 -17.76 4.91 23.31
N LYS A 208 -17.43 6.19 23.18
CA LYS A 208 -17.71 6.96 21.95
C LYS A 208 -16.99 6.40 20.72
N GLN A 209 -15.73 5.99 20.85
CA GLN A 209 -14.98 5.35 19.76
C GLN A 209 -15.63 4.02 19.34
N GLU A 210 -16.06 3.19 20.29
CA GLU A 210 -16.78 1.93 20.02
C GLU A 210 -18.10 2.16 19.29
N ASP A 211 -18.91 3.11 19.76
CA ASP A 211 -20.21 3.42 19.17
C ASP A 211 -20.03 3.96 17.75
N LEU A 212 -19.03 4.81 17.53
CA LEU A 212 -18.66 5.34 16.22
C LEU A 212 -18.19 4.23 15.26
N LEU A 213 -17.31 3.34 15.72
CA LEU A 213 -16.85 2.20 14.93
C LEU A 213 -18.02 1.29 14.54
N ARG A 214 -18.91 0.96 15.48
CA ARG A 214 -20.10 0.12 15.20
C ARG A 214 -21.07 0.78 14.23
N ALA A 215 -21.21 2.11 14.28
CA ALA A 215 -22.03 2.85 13.33
C ALA A 215 -21.46 2.77 11.91
N HIS A 216 -20.15 3.00 11.74
CA HIS A 216 -19.47 2.84 10.45
C HIS A 216 -19.51 1.40 9.92
N LEU A 217 -19.29 0.40 10.79
CA LEU A 217 -19.39 -1.02 10.43
C LEU A 217 -20.79 -1.39 9.93
N THR A 218 -21.82 -0.79 10.52
CA THR A 218 -23.22 -0.97 10.09
C THR A 218 -23.41 -0.44 8.67
N ILE A 219 -22.97 0.79 8.39
CA ILE A 219 -23.03 1.38 7.04
C ILE A 219 -22.26 0.50 6.06
N ALA A 220 -21.02 0.13 6.39
CA ALA A 220 -20.16 -0.65 5.52
C ALA A 220 -20.76 -2.02 5.18
N ARG A 221 -21.32 -2.73 6.17
CA ARG A 221 -22.01 -4.02 5.96
C ARG A 221 -23.22 -3.87 5.04
N ASP A 222 -24.07 -2.87 5.31
CA ASP A 222 -25.32 -2.68 4.58
C ASP A 222 -25.06 -2.25 3.13
N LYS A 223 -23.99 -1.46 2.91
CA LYS A 223 -23.51 -1.02 1.58
C LYS A 223 -22.53 -2.00 0.91
N LYS A 224 -22.10 -3.05 1.61
CA LYS A 224 -21.07 -4.02 1.18
C LYS A 224 -19.72 -3.37 0.83
N LEU A 225 -19.43 -2.25 1.49
CA LEU A 225 -18.19 -1.50 1.33
C LEU A 225 -17.10 -2.03 2.26
N PRO A 226 -15.83 -2.03 1.82
CA PRO A 226 -14.71 -2.26 2.72
C PRO A 226 -14.61 -1.20 3.82
N VAL A 227 -13.90 -1.54 4.91
CA VAL A 227 -13.64 -0.62 6.03
C VAL A 227 -12.15 -0.37 6.19
N ILE A 228 -11.76 0.90 6.32
CA ILE A 228 -10.41 1.33 6.66
C ILE A 228 -10.36 1.58 8.17
N LEU A 229 -9.62 0.72 8.87
CA LEU A 229 -9.53 0.70 10.33
C LEU A 229 -8.27 1.40 10.82
N HIS A 230 -8.43 2.21 11.86
CA HIS A 230 -7.38 2.79 12.68
C HIS A 230 -7.18 1.99 13.96
N SER A 231 -5.92 1.79 14.36
CA SER A 231 -5.61 1.32 15.70
C SER A 231 -4.32 1.93 16.20
N ARG A 232 -4.33 2.50 17.40
CA ARG A 232 -3.12 3.04 18.03
C ARG A 232 -3.09 2.80 19.53
N ASP A 233 -2.08 2.04 19.97
CA ASP A 233 -1.86 1.74 21.38
C ASP A 233 -1.44 2.97 22.20
N SER A 234 -1.60 2.86 23.52
CA SER A 234 -1.29 3.93 24.47
C SER A 234 0.21 4.27 24.52
N LYS A 235 0.54 5.46 25.03
CA LYS A 235 1.93 5.94 25.19
C LYS A 235 2.80 5.00 26.04
N THR A 236 2.20 4.30 27.02
CA THR A 236 2.88 3.41 27.97
C THR A 236 3.19 2.02 27.40
N GLU A 237 2.43 1.57 26.40
CA GLU A 237 2.62 0.28 25.73
C GLU A 237 3.64 0.34 24.59
N SER A 238 3.92 1.54 24.06
CA SER A 238 4.88 1.80 22.97
C SER A 238 6.37 1.52 23.30
N LYS A 239 6.70 1.06 24.52
CA LYS A 239 8.07 0.79 24.99
C LYS A 239 8.36 -0.70 25.26
N ALA A 240 7.95 -1.60 24.36
CA ALA A 240 8.47 -2.96 24.44
C ALA A 240 9.97 -2.96 24.09
N PRO A 241 10.88 -3.40 24.98
CA PRO A 241 12.28 -3.58 24.62
C PRO A 241 12.43 -4.74 23.62
N PRO A 242 13.47 -4.74 22.76
CA PRO A 242 13.69 -5.83 21.82
C PRO A 242 13.89 -7.17 22.56
N PRO A 243 13.46 -8.31 21.98
CA PRO A 243 13.72 -9.60 22.57
C PRO A 243 15.23 -9.83 22.65
N ASN A 244 15.68 -10.24 23.83
CA ASN A 244 17.08 -10.55 24.13
C ASN A 244 17.50 -11.77 23.26
N PRO A 245 18.54 -11.69 22.41
CA PRO A 245 18.97 -12.83 21.63
C PRO A 245 19.54 -13.91 22.55
N LEU A 246 18.99 -15.13 22.41
CA LEU A 246 19.23 -16.31 23.22
C LEU A 246 20.72 -16.61 23.50
N LEU A 247 21.04 -16.83 24.78
CA LEU A 247 22.19 -17.64 25.20
C LEU A 247 21.85 -19.11 24.94
N VAL A 248 22.47 -19.69 23.92
CA VAL A 248 22.50 -21.13 23.68
C VAL A 248 23.54 -21.76 24.61
N THR A 249 23.11 -22.63 25.53
CA THR A 249 23.95 -23.76 25.97
C THR A 249 23.08 -25.00 26.22
N GLY A 250 23.34 -26.05 25.42
CA GLY A 250 23.40 -27.46 25.82
C GLY A 250 22.18 -28.19 26.39
N GLY A 251 21.57 -29.02 25.54
CA GLY A 251 21.32 -30.45 25.85
C GLY A 251 20.04 -30.84 26.60
N GLY A 252 19.20 -31.66 25.94
CA GLY A 252 18.21 -32.52 26.58
C GLY A 252 16.83 -32.45 25.94
N MET A 253 16.37 -33.55 25.33
CA MET A 253 14.96 -33.72 24.95
C MET A 253 14.11 -33.88 26.22
N VAL A 254 13.08 -33.05 26.37
CA VAL A 254 11.93 -33.29 27.25
C VAL A 254 10.68 -32.75 26.56
N SER A 255 9.69 -33.61 26.42
CA SER A 255 8.34 -33.26 25.99
C SER A 255 7.54 -32.74 27.19
N GLU A 256 7.45 -31.42 27.35
CA GLU A 256 6.56 -30.75 28.30
C GLU A 256 6.05 -29.45 27.67
N GLU A 257 4.78 -29.13 27.91
CA GLU A 257 4.12 -27.90 27.45
C GLU A 257 4.99 -26.68 27.74
N ILE A 258 5.33 -25.91 26.70
CA ILE A 258 6.14 -24.70 26.84
C ILE A 258 5.35 -23.70 27.70
N PRO A 259 5.80 -23.33 28.91
CA PRO A 259 5.16 -22.27 29.67
C PRO A 259 5.46 -20.96 28.95
N ILE A 260 4.41 -20.30 28.46
CA ILE A 260 4.51 -18.95 27.91
C ILE A 260 5.09 -18.05 29.02
N PRO A 261 6.23 -17.38 28.82
CA PRO A 261 6.81 -16.54 29.88
C PRO A 261 5.82 -15.43 30.21
N ALA A 262 5.54 -15.26 31.50
CA ALA A 262 4.75 -14.15 32.01
C ALA A 262 5.40 -12.83 31.56
N ARG A 263 4.87 -12.21 30.49
CA ARG A 263 5.18 -10.82 30.13
C ARG A 263 4.93 -9.99 31.39
N GLN A 264 5.94 -9.22 31.80
CA GLN A 264 5.80 -8.21 32.84
C GLN A 264 4.62 -7.32 32.47
N ARG A 265 3.49 -7.55 33.14
CA ARG A 265 2.30 -6.71 33.07
C ARG A 265 2.72 -5.32 33.51
N GLY A 266 2.73 -4.37 32.58
CA GLY A 266 2.62 -2.97 32.93
C GLY A 266 1.41 -2.81 33.86
N LEU A 267 1.62 -2.06 34.93
CA LEU A 267 0.63 -1.82 35.98
C LEU A 267 -0.62 -1.14 35.40
N GLY A 268 -1.68 -1.95 35.14
CA GLY A 268 -2.99 -1.51 34.64
C GLY A 268 -3.57 -2.53 33.65
N GLY A 269 -4.34 -3.51 34.13
CA GLY A 269 -4.84 -4.64 33.33
C GLY A 269 -5.96 -4.32 32.35
N GLY A 270 -5.69 -3.51 31.33
CA GLY A 270 -6.58 -3.27 30.18
C GLY A 270 -6.13 -3.99 28.90
N LEU A 271 -7.00 -4.05 27.90
CA LEU A 271 -6.67 -4.50 26.54
C LEU A 271 -5.84 -3.43 25.82
N THR A 272 -4.94 -3.84 24.92
CA THR A 272 -4.32 -2.89 23.97
C THR A 272 -5.36 -2.37 22.98
N ALA A 273 -5.05 -1.31 22.23
CA ALA A 273 -5.97 -0.79 21.21
C ALA A 273 -6.23 -1.83 20.11
N TYR A 274 -5.20 -2.58 19.71
CA TYR A 274 -5.36 -3.67 18.75
C TYR A 274 -6.22 -4.80 19.26
N GLU A 275 -6.06 -5.22 20.52
CA GLU A 275 -6.90 -6.26 21.13
C GLU A 275 -8.34 -5.79 21.29
N HIS A 276 -8.53 -4.52 21.66
CA HIS A 276 -9.85 -3.91 21.74
C HIS A 276 -10.55 -3.90 20.38
N LEU A 277 -9.87 -3.38 19.35
CA LEU A 277 -10.39 -3.37 17.98
C LEU A 277 -10.70 -4.79 17.49
N TYR A 278 -9.80 -5.75 17.72
CA TYR A 278 -9.99 -7.15 17.32
C TYR A 278 -11.27 -7.75 17.89
N ASN A 279 -11.53 -7.56 19.18
CA ASN A 279 -12.73 -8.08 19.83
C ASN A 279 -13.99 -7.48 19.21
N ILE A 280 -14.02 -6.16 18.95
CA ILE A 280 -15.18 -5.50 18.33
C ILE A 280 -15.44 -6.05 16.92
N ILE A 281 -14.39 -6.15 16.08
CA ILE A 281 -14.53 -6.66 14.70
C ILE A 281 -15.00 -8.12 14.70
N LYS A 282 -14.40 -8.95 15.56
CA LYS A 282 -14.78 -10.35 15.73
C LYS A 282 -16.24 -10.50 16.14
N ASP A 283 -16.67 -9.73 17.14
CA ASP A 283 -18.04 -9.80 17.67
C ASP A 283 -19.07 -9.22 16.70
N PHE A 284 -18.71 -8.18 15.93
CA PHE A 284 -19.60 -7.58 14.94
C PHE A 284 -19.79 -8.50 13.72
N GLY A 285 -18.75 -9.22 13.30
CA GLY A 285 -18.83 -10.23 12.24
C GLY A 285 -18.74 -9.69 10.81
N TYR A 286 -18.20 -8.48 10.61
CA TYR A 286 -17.92 -7.92 9.29
C TYR A 286 -16.42 -7.77 9.08
N PHE A 287 -15.87 -8.51 8.12
CA PHE A 287 -14.42 -8.73 8.00
C PHE A 287 -13.77 -8.16 6.74
N LYS A 288 -14.55 -7.49 5.87
CA LYS A 288 -14.00 -6.81 4.69
C LYS A 288 -13.29 -5.51 5.13
N CYS A 289 -12.22 -5.64 5.92
CA CYS A 289 -11.53 -4.52 6.55
C CYS A 289 -10.03 -4.56 6.25
N VAL A 290 -9.43 -3.39 6.11
CA VAL A 290 -7.98 -3.18 6.12
C VAL A 290 -7.60 -2.45 7.39
N LEU A 291 -6.58 -2.93 8.08
CA LEU A 291 -5.96 -2.20 9.18
C LEU A 291 -4.85 -1.32 8.60
N HIS A 292 -5.15 -0.03 8.55
CA HIS A 292 -4.26 0.97 7.98
C HIS A 292 -3.04 1.21 8.87
N CYS A 293 -1.91 1.58 8.27
CA CYS A 293 -0.66 1.92 8.95
C CYS A 293 -0.27 0.90 10.04
N TYR A 294 -0.32 -0.39 9.72
CA TYR A 294 -0.14 -1.43 10.72
C TYR A 294 1.24 -1.37 11.38
N GLY A 295 1.25 -1.23 12.71
CA GLY A 295 2.46 -1.10 13.52
C GLY A 295 2.58 -2.12 14.67
N GLY A 296 1.65 -3.07 14.79
CA GLY A 296 1.65 -4.11 15.83
C GLY A 296 2.66 -5.24 15.57
N ASP A 297 2.69 -6.24 16.45
CA ASP A 297 3.55 -7.42 16.30
C ASP A 297 2.95 -8.51 15.39
N TRP A 298 3.74 -9.52 15.05
CA TRP A 298 3.31 -10.62 14.18
C TRP A 298 2.19 -11.47 14.80
N ALA A 299 2.20 -11.66 16.13
CA ALA A 299 1.18 -12.42 16.82
C ALA A 299 -0.20 -11.75 16.68
N MET A 300 -0.24 -10.42 16.81
CA MET A 300 -1.47 -9.65 16.61
C MET A 300 -1.86 -9.58 15.13
N ALA A 301 -0.89 -9.44 14.21
CA ALA A 301 -1.13 -9.43 12.77
C ALA A 301 -1.83 -10.72 12.33
N LYS A 302 -1.31 -11.87 12.81
CA LYS A 302 -1.89 -13.18 12.51
C LYS A 302 -3.35 -13.28 12.94
N LYS A 303 -3.72 -12.74 14.11
CA LYS A 303 -5.12 -12.75 14.57
C LYS A 303 -6.05 -12.02 13.58
N PHE A 304 -5.65 -10.85 13.08
CA PHE A 304 -6.44 -10.13 12.08
C PHE A 304 -6.49 -10.84 10.73
N LEU A 305 -5.36 -11.40 10.30
CA LEU A 305 -5.28 -12.19 9.06
C LEU A 305 -6.16 -13.45 9.13
N ASP A 306 -6.22 -14.12 10.29
CA ASP A 306 -7.07 -15.29 10.53
C ASP A 306 -8.57 -14.95 10.45
N LEU A 307 -8.95 -13.68 10.70
CA LEU A 307 -10.31 -13.16 10.45
C LEU A 307 -10.56 -12.78 8.98
N GLY A 308 -9.52 -12.75 8.15
CA GLY A 308 -9.58 -12.39 6.74
C GLY A 308 -9.32 -10.91 6.42
N LEU A 309 -8.83 -10.13 7.39
CA LEU A 309 -8.50 -8.72 7.17
C LEU A 309 -7.22 -8.55 6.34
N MET A 310 -7.10 -7.38 5.72
CA MET A 310 -5.89 -6.91 5.04
C MET A 310 -5.06 -6.05 5.99
N LEU A 311 -3.74 -5.97 5.79
CA LEU A 311 -2.87 -5.00 6.45
C LEU A 311 -2.21 -4.11 5.40
N SER A 312 -2.12 -2.81 5.65
CA SER A 312 -1.36 -1.88 4.80
C SER A 312 -0.20 -1.25 5.56
N PHE A 313 0.83 -0.87 4.80
CA PHE A 313 2.08 -0.36 5.32
C PHE A 313 2.40 0.99 4.72
N THR A 314 2.97 1.87 5.54
CA THR A 314 3.36 3.24 5.19
C THR A 314 4.86 3.36 4.97
N GLY A 315 5.33 4.59 4.72
CA GLY A 315 6.75 4.92 4.62
C GLY A 315 7.61 4.48 5.81
N ILE A 316 7.02 4.13 6.97
CA ILE A 316 7.75 3.62 8.14
C ILE A 316 8.67 2.44 7.77
N VAL A 317 8.24 1.57 6.85
CA VAL A 317 9.04 0.41 6.40
C VAL A 317 10.40 0.80 5.79
N THR A 318 10.53 2.05 5.33
CA THR A 318 11.77 2.58 4.73
C THR A 318 12.72 3.20 5.76
N PHE A 319 12.26 3.42 7.01
CA PHE A 319 13.04 4.17 7.98
C PHE A 319 14.24 3.34 8.44
N LYS A 320 15.41 3.99 8.59
CA LYS A 320 16.63 3.32 9.10
C LYS A 320 16.42 2.65 10.46
N ASN A 321 15.55 3.24 11.29
CA ASN A 321 15.17 2.75 12.61
C ASN A 321 13.80 2.05 12.63
N ALA A 322 13.28 1.59 11.49
CA ALA A 322 12.08 0.76 11.46
C ALA A 322 12.27 -0.44 12.40
N SER A 323 11.28 -0.68 13.27
CA SER A 323 11.37 -1.70 14.32
C SER A 323 11.52 -3.09 13.71
N GLU A 324 12.24 -3.98 14.41
CA GLU A 324 12.34 -5.37 13.95
C GLU A 324 10.98 -6.07 13.97
N THR A 325 10.11 -5.70 14.92
CA THR A 325 8.72 -6.14 14.98
C THR A 325 7.95 -5.83 13.68
N LEU A 326 8.07 -4.61 13.14
CA LEU A 326 7.43 -4.26 11.88
C LEU A 326 8.03 -5.04 10.70
N LYS A 327 9.37 -5.15 10.66
CA LYS A 327 10.06 -5.91 9.60
C LYS A 327 9.68 -7.39 9.62
N GLU A 328 9.54 -7.99 10.81
CA GLU A 328 9.05 -9.36 10.98
C GLU A 328 7.66 -9.54 10.38
N VAL A 329 6.72 -8.63 10.68
CA VAL A 329 5.37 -8.66 10.09
C VAL A 329 5.45 -8.57 8.57
N VAL A 330 6.22 -7.62 8.03
CA VAL A 330 6.39 -7.44 6.58
C VAL A 330 7.00 -8.67 5.91
N ARG A 331 7.90 -9.41 6.57
CA ARG A 331 8.46 -10.67 6.04
C ARG A 331 7.46 -11.84 6.06
N ASN A 332 6.62 -11.91 7.09
CA ASN A 332 5.78 -13.07 7.34
C ASN A 332 4.38 -12.98 6.72
N ILE A 333 3.85 -11.77 6.51
CA ILE A 333 2.51 -11.59 5.94
C ILE A 333 2.42 -12.20 4.53
N PRO A 334 1.32 -12.92 4.21
CA PRO A 334 1.05 -13.38 2.85
C PRO A 334 0.93 -12.20 1.88
N MET A 335 1.55 -12.34 0.70
CA MET A 335 1.58 -11.26 -0.29
C MET A 335 0.19 -10.87 -0.80
N ASP A 336 -0.80 -11.76 -0.76
CA ASP A 336 -2.21 -11.52 -1.14
C ASP A 336 -3.04 -10.87 -0.01
N ARG A 337 -2.41 -10.51 1.13
CA ARG A 337 -3.02 -9.84 2.29
C ARG A 337 -2.36 -8.50 2.65
N MET A 338 -1.49 -8.00 1.78
CA MET A 338 -0.73 -6.76 1.97
C MET A 338 -1.18 -5.67 0.99
N MET A 339 -1.24 -4.42 1.47
CA MET A 339 -1.36 -3.22 0.63
C MET A 339 -0.30 -2.16 1.00
N ILE A 340 -0.14 -1.14 0.16
CA ILE A 340 0.77 -0.02 0.38
C ILE A 340 0.01 1.29 0.41
N GLU A 341 0.51 2.22 1.21
CA GLU A 341 -0.09 3.54 1.36
C GLU A 341 0.95 4.57 1.80
N THR A 342 0.64 5.85 1.63
CA THR A 342 1.51 6.92 2.13
C THR A 342 1.15 7.41 3.51
N ASP A 343 -0.14 7.42 3.85
CA ASP A 343 -0.68 8.18 4.97
C ASP A 343 -0.31 9.68 4.88
N SER A 344 -0.20 10.18 3.65
CA SER A 344 0.17 11.58 3.41
C SER A 344 -0.90 12.53 3.97
N PRO A 345 -0.51 13.65 4.62
CA PRO A 345 0.80 14.31 4.59
C PRO A 345 1.86 13.77 5.58
N TYR A 346 1.55 12.73 6.35
CA TYR A 346 2.41 12.18 7.39
C TYR A 346 3.37 11.12 6.87
N LEU A 347 4.31 10.69 7.71
CA LEU A 347 5.11 9.47 7.50
C LEU A 347 5.91 9.38 6.18
N ALA A 348 6.42 10.52 5.70
CA ALA A 348 7.23 10.57 4.48
C ALA A 348 8.34 9.50 4.48
N PRO A 349 8.40 8.63 3.44
CA PRO A 349 9.42 7.58 3.34
C PRO A 349 10.81 8.18 3.12
N GLU A 350 11.87 7.40 3.35
CA GLU A 350 13.20 7.72 2.83
C GLU A 350 13.15 7.74 1.28
N PRO A 351 13.76 8.74 0.61
CA PRO A 351 14.68 9.78 1.11
C PRO A 351 14.02 11.10 1.55
N TYR A 352 12.70 11.17 1.66
CA TYR A 352 11.93 12.38 1.97
C TYR A 352 11.62 12.56 3.47
N ARG A 353 12.31 11.83 4.35
CA ARG A 353 12.12 11.95 5.81
C ARG A 353 12.24 13.40 6.27
N GLY A 354 11.29 13.81 7.11
CA GLY A 354 11.22 15.17 7.65
C GLY A 354 10.58 16.20 6.70
N LYS A 355 10.18 15.81 5.48
CA LYS A 355 9.38 16.62 4.57
C LYS A 355 7.91 16.23 4.64
N GLN A 356 7.05 17.07 4.07
CA GLN A 356 5.65 16.73 3.82
C GLN A 356 5.60 15.52 2.87
N ASN A 357 4.81 14.50 3.24
CA ASN A 357 4.58 13.33 2.40
C ASN A 357 3.54 13.65 1.32
N GLU A 358 3.50 12.87 0.26
CA GLU A 358 2.48 12.93 -0.79
C GLU A 358 2.28 11.57 -1.46
N PRO A 359 1.14 11.31 -2.12
CA PRO A 359 0.84 10.02 -2.74
C PRO A 359 1.85 9.55 -3.78
N SER A 360 2.54 10.51 -4.42
CA SER A 360 3.59 10.21 -5.40
C SER A 360 4.79 9.46 -4.81
N TYR A 361 4.88 9.35 -3.47
CA TYR A 361 5.94 8.66 -2.75
C TYR A 361 5.59 7.21 -2.38
N VAL A 362 4.40 6.70 -2.72
CA VAL A 362 4.01 5.30 -2.41
C VAL A 362 4.95 4.26 -3.05
N GLU A 363 5.60 4.61 -4.16
CA GLU A 363 6.62 3.75 -4.78
C GLU A 363 7.77 3.38 -3.83
N TYR A 364 8.14 4.28 -2.92
CA TYR A 364 9.23 4.04 -1.95
C TYR A 364 8.80 3.04 -0.89
N VAL A 365 7.51 2.96 -0.58
CA VAL A 365 6.95 1.97 0.34
C VAL A 365 7.07 0.58 -0.26
N ALA A 366 6.66 0.41 -1.53
CA ALA A 366 6.84 -0.84 -2.25
C ALA A 366 8.32 -1.25 -2.34
N ARG A 367 9.23 -0.31 -2.59
CA ARG A 367 10.69 -0.55 -2.56
C ARG A 367 11.18 -0.99 -1.18
N GLY A 368 10.69 -0.37 -0.11
CA GLY A 368 11.04 -0.73 1.26
C GLY A 368 10.60 -2.15 1.62
N ILE A 369 9.38 -2.53 1.23
CA ILE A 369 8.87 -3.89 1.39
C ILE A 369 9.69 -4.90 0.58
N ALA A 370 9.94 -4.61 -0.69
CA ALA A 370 10.77 -5.43 -1.58
C ALA A 370 12.15 -5.69 -0.96
N PHE A 371 12.79 -4.65 -0.43
CA PHE A 371 14.06 -4.76 0.29
C PHE A 371 13.97 -5.66 1.53
N ILE A 372 12.97 -5.47 2.40
CA ILE A 372 12.79 -6.26 3.62
C ILE A 372 12.57 -7.75 3.31
N ARG A 373 11.82 -8.03 2.24
CA ARG A 373 11.43 -9.39 1.84
C ARG A 373 12.44 -10.08 0.93
N GLY A 374 13.45 -9.36 0.43
CA GLY A 374 14.37 -9.88 -0.59
C GLY A 374 13.64 -10.26 -1.89
N GLN A 375 12.61 -9.47 -2.25
CA GLN A 375 11.78 -9.67 -3.44
C GLN A 375 11.96 -8.53 -4.43
N ASP A 376 11.55 -8.78 -5.67
CA ASP A 376 11.58 -7.81 -6.75
C ASP A 376 10.51 -6.74 -6.52
N TYR A 377 10.85 -5.47 -6.76
CA TYR A 377 9.91 -4.35 -6.65
C TYR A 377 8.64 -4.58 -7.48
N ASP A 378 8.78 -5.04 -8.72
CA ASP A 378 7.66 -5.26 -9.64
C ASP A 378 6.68 -6.33 -9.12
N THR A 379 7.19 -7.34 -8.41
CA THR A 379 6.35 -8.37 -7.76
C THR A 379 5.54 -7.77 -6.64
N VAL A 380 6.17 -6.97 -5.76
CA VAL A 380 5.48 -6.29 -4.65
C VAL A 380 4.44 -5.32 -5.20
N ALA A 381 4.85 -4.43 -6.11
CA ALA A 381 4.00 -3.43 -6.74
C ALA A 381 2.76 -4.06 -7.38
N SER A 382 2.94 -5.05 -8.26
CA SER A 382 1.85 -5.72 -8.96
C SER A 382 0.88 -6.38 -7.98
N GLN A 383 1.39 -7.12 -6.99
CA GLN A 383 0.54 -7.84 -6.06
C GLN A 383 -0.24 -6.88 -5.14
N THR A 384 0.40 -5.83 -4.63
CA THR A 384 -0.29 -4.86 -3.76
C THR A 384 -1.33 -4.05 -4.53
N THR A 385 -1.09 -3.75 -5.81
CA THR A 385 -2.08 -3.13 -6.69
C THR A 385 -3.26 -4.07 -6.93
N GLU A 386 -3.01 -5.34 -7.29
CA GLU A 386 -4.09 -6.32 -7.48
C GLU A 386 -4.94 -6.50 -6.22
N ASN A 387 -4.28 -6.57 -5.06
CA ASN A 387 -4.95 -6.66 -3.76
C ASN A 387 -5.86 -5.45 -3.52
N ALA A 388 -5.38 -4.23 -3.76
CA ALA A 388 -6.17 -3.02 -3.60
C ALA A 388 -7.35 -2.97 -4.56
N ARG A 389 -7.14 -3.29 -5.85
CA ARG A 389 -8.23 -3.36 -6.84
C ARG A 389 -9.32 -4.36 -6.44
N ARG A 390 -8.92 -5.58 -6.06
CA ARG A 390 -9.84 -6.62 -5.61
C ARG A 390 -10.59 -6.21 -4.34
N PHE A 391 -9.90 -5.60 -3.39
CA PHE A 391 -10.47 -5.24 -2.09
C PHE A 391 -11.47 -4.07 -2.21
N PHE A 392 -11.07 -2.99 -2.86
CA PHE A 392 -11.87 -1.77 -3.02
C PHE A 392 -12.83 -1.79 -4.22
N GLY A 393 -12.67 -2.72 -5.16
CA GLY A 393 -13.54 -2.88 -6.32
C GLY A 393 -13.30 -1.83 -7.43
N ILE A 394 -12.03 -1.52 -7.71
CA ILE A 394 -11.60 -0.45 -8.64
C ILE A 394 -10.77 -0.93 -9.84
#